data_AF-A0A285CUW1-F1
#
_entry.id   AF-A0A285CUW1-F1
#
_cell.length_a   1.000
_cell.length_b   1.000
_cell.length_c   1.000
_cell.angle_alpha   90.00
_cell.angle_beta   90.00
_cell.angle_gamma   90.00
#
_symmetry.space_group_name_H-M   'P 1'
#
loop_
_entity.id
_entity.type
_entity.pdbx_description
1 polymer ?
#
loop_
_entity_poly.entity_id
_entity_poly.type
_entity_poly.pdbx_seq_one_letter_code
_entity_poly.pdbx_strand_id
1 'polypeptide(L)'
;MRLTIRTKLATAFGVVFLMSGLAVAFALFHLHRLDARLDEVIDQHVQQVVLAQKLSIGQYRVKANIRAHLIDRDANSAIEIETSVQEGRIVQRRALAELRAGQQDQETADILHNYNDLRKKIQKVNNRAMILSLGGKPDQAAVMLRDSGSNQMESALEALSEKLVAHKLDTLEQVKAASDADFRSSVVVLLLIAGLAGLIGSVAAIWITLSIGRGLRRALALARRVAIFRGRPKCRAMTNWPNFWSPATPC
;
A
#
# COMPACT_ATOMS: atom_id res chain seq x y z
N MET A 1 31.79 9.83 37.50
CA MET A 1 32.52 8.58 37.20
C MET A 1 33.25 8.72 35.85
N ARG A 2 34.55 8.37 35.74
CA ARG A 2 35.32 8.50 34.49
C ARG A 2 35.12 7.25 33.63
N LEU A 3 34.26 7.32 32.60
CA LEU A 3 34.07 6.23 31.64
C LEU A 3 35.35 5.95 30.85
N THR A 4 35.70 4.66 30.70
CA THR A 4 36.86 4.20 29.93
C THR A 4 36.64 4.46 28.43
N ILE A 5 37.72 4.57 27.64
CA ILE A 5 37.62 4.85 26.19
C ILE A 5 36.81 3.76 25.48
N ARG A 6 36.95 2.49 25.92
CA ARG A 6 36.21 1.34 25.39
C ARG A 6 34.70 1.45 25.60
N THR A 7 34.24 1.90 26.78
CA THR A 7 32.81 2.11 27.03
C THR A 7 32.25 3.23 26.17
N LYS A 8 32.97 4.34 26.01
CA LYS A 8 32.52 5.45 25.16
C LYS A 8 32.33 5.05 23.69
N LEU A 9 33.25 4.26 23.14
CA LEU A 9 33.15 3.78 21.76
C LEU A 9 31.99 2.77 21.61
N ALA A 10 31.90 1.81 22.53
CA ALA A 10 30.83 0.80 22.53
C ALA A 10 29.44 1.43 22.66
N THR A 11 29.26 2.43 23.54
CA THR A 11 27.97 3.12 23.69
C THR A 11 27.60 3.89 22.43
N ALA A 12 28.54 4.62 21.81
CA ALA A 12 28.24 5.38 20.61
C ALA A 12 27.87 4.48 19.42
N PHE A 13 28.67 3.45 19.13
CA PHE A 13 28.35 2.50 18.07
C PHE A 13 27.08 1.71 18.37
N GLY A 14 26.85 1.32 19.63
CA GLY A 14 25.62 0.64 20.06
C GLY A 14 24.37 1.47 19.80
N VAL A 15 24.39 2.77 20.10
CA VAL A 15 23.27 3.68 19.81
C VAL A 15 23.01 3.79 18.31
N VAL A 16 24.05 3.91 17.49
CA VAL A 16 23.91 3.99 16.02
C VAL A 16 23.33 2.70 15.45
N PHE A 17 23.82 1.53 15.87
CA PHE A 17 23.27 0.24 15.43
C PHE A 17 21.82 0.05 15.89
N LEU A 18 21.50 0.43 17.13
CA LEU A 18 20.14 0.38 17.65
C LEU A 18 19.19 1.26 16.84
N MET A 19 19.59 2.51 16.56
CA MET A 19 18.80 3.44 15.74
C MET A 19 18.62 2.92 14.31
N SER A 20 19.67 2.35 13.70
CA SER A 20 19.59 1.74 12.37
C SER A 20 18.63 0.55 12.36
N GLY A 21 18.72 -0.34 13.35
CA GLY A 21 17.81 -1.47 13.51
C GLY A 21 16.36 -1.03 13.69
N LEU A 22 16.12 0.01 14.51
CA LEU A 22 14.79 0.60 14.69
C LEU A 22 14.25 1.22 13.40
N ALA A 23 15.09 1.89 12.61
CA ALA A 23 14.68 2.46 11.33
C ALA A 23 14.28 1.37 10.33
N VAL A 24 15.06 0.29 10.23
CA VAL A 24 14.72 -0.86 9.38
C VAL A 24 13.44 -1.55 9.85
N ALA A 25 13.30 -1.79 11.16
CA ALA A 25 12.10 -2.40 11.72
C ALA A 25 10.85 -1.54 11.45
N PHE A 26 10.96 -0.22 11.60
CA PHE A 26 9.89 0.72 11.27
C PHE A 26 9.54 0.71 9.79
N ALA A 27 10.55 0.70 8.90
CA ALA A 27 10.34 0.61 7.46
C ALA A 27 9.63 -0.69 7.06
N LEU A 28 10.02 -1.83 7.63
CA LEU A 28 9.36 -3.13 7.39
C LEU A 28 7.91 -3.14 7.89
N PHE A 29 7.67 -2.59 9.09
CA PHE A 29 6.32 -2.47 9.63
C PHE A 29 5.42 -1.60 8.74
N HIS A 30 5.96 -0.51 8.20
CA HIS A 30 5.21 0.36 7.31
C HIS A 30 4.94 -0.29 5.95
N LEU A 31 5.94 -1.01 5.39
CA LEU A 31 5.77 -1.76 4.15
C LEU A 31 4.69 -2.84 4.30
N HIS A 32 4.68 -3.58 5.42
CA HIS A 32 3.66 -4.59 5.67
C HIS A 32 2.24 -4.00 5.82
N ARG A 33 2.11 -2.80 6.41
CA ARG A 33 0.82 -2.09 6.45
C ARG A 33 0.38 -1.60 5.08
N LEU A 34 1.32 -1.19 4.23
CA LEU A 34 1.02 -0.77 2.86
C LEU A 34 0.54 -1.95 2.02
N ASP A 35 1.20 -3.10 2.15
CA ASP A 35 0.85 -4.37 1.52
C ASP A 35 -0.59 -4.78 1.86
N ALA A 36 -0.93 -4.87 3.15
CA ALA A 36 -2.28 -5.22 3.61
C ALA A 36 -3.37 -4.24 3.10
N ARG A 37 -3.04 -2.95 2.94
CA ARG A 37 -3.97 -1.96 2.38
C ARG A 37 -4.12 -2.08 0.87
N LEU A 38 -3.04 -2.39 0.16
CA LEU A 38 -3.10 -2.63 -1.28
C LEU A 38 -3.94 -3.88 -1.56
N ASP A 39 -3.78 -4.94 -0.76
CA ASP A 39 -4.63 -6.13 -0.83
C ASP A 39 -6.09 -5.77 -0.61
N GLU A 40 -6.42 -4.98 0.42
CA GLU A 40 -7.80 -4.52 0.65
C GLU A 40 -8.35 -3.70 -0.54
N VAL A 41 -7.58 -2.77 -1.10
CA VAL A 41 -8.01 -1.95 -2.25
C VAL A 41 -8.26 -2.83 -3.49
N ILE A 42 -7.33 -3.72 -3.81
CA ILE A 42 -7.39 -4.54 -5.03
C ILE A 42 -8.41 -5.66 -4.88
N ASP A 43 -8.27 -6.49 -3.85
CA ASP A 43 -9.08 -7.71 -3.71
C ASP A 43 -10.49 -7.41 -3.23
N GLN A 44 -10.70 -6.33 -2.46
CA GLN A 44 -12.04 -6.01 -1.96
C GLN A 44 -12.72 -4.95 -2.81
N HIS A 45 -12.13 -3.75 -2.93
CA HIS A 45 -12.84 -2.62 -3.54
C HIS A 45 -12.87 -2.69 -5.07
N VAL A 46 -11.74 -2.97 -5.72
CA VAL A 46 -11.70 -3.10 -7.19
C VAL A 46 -12.51 -4.31 -7.64
N GLN A 47 -12.43 -5.44 -6.95
CA GLN A 47 -13.27 -6.61 -7.27
C GLN A 47 -14.77 -6.28 -7.19
N GLN A 48 -15.22 -5.53 -6.18
CA GLN A 48 -16.61 -5.10 -6.07
C GLN A 48 -17.05 -4.21 -7.24
N VAL A 49 -16.20 -3.28 -7.70
CA VAL A 49 -16.47 -2.45 -8.89
C VAL A 49 -16.59 -3.33 -10.14
N VAL A 50 -15.67 -4.29 -10.32
CA VAL A 50 -15.71 -5.23 -11.46
C VAL A 50 -17.00 -6.06 -11.44
N LEU A 51 -17.43 -6.54 -10.27
CA LEU A 51 -18.67 -7.30 -10.15
C LEU A 51 -19.91 -6.44 -10.44
N ALA A 52 -19.94 -5.20 -9.97
CA ALA A 52 -21.01 -4.24 -10.29
C ALA A 52 -21.07 -3.98 -11.81
N GLN A 53 -19.91 -3.79 -12.45
CA GLN A 53 -19.83 -3.60 -13.89
C GLN A 53 -20.26 -4.85 -14.66
N LYS A 54 -19.92 -6.05 -14.19
CA LYS A 54 -20.39 -7.32 -14.76
C LYS A 54 -21.92 -7.44 -14.72
N LEU A 55 -22.58 -6.94 -13.68
CA LEU A 55 -24.05 -6.91 -13.63
C LEU A 55 -24.63 -6.01 -14.72
N SER A 56 -24.09 -4.79 -14.85
CA SER A 56 -24.50 -3.82 -15.89
C SER A 56 -24.30 -4.38 -17.29
N ILE A 57 -23.10 -4.86 -17.63
CA ILE A 57 -22.79 -5.46 -18.93
C ILE A 57 -23.69 -6.68 -19.20
N GLY A 58 -23.85 -7.57 -18.20
CA GLY A 58 -24.71 -8.74 -18.30
C GLY A 58 -26.16 -8.37 -18.58
N GLN A 59 -26.65 -7.26 -18.03
CA GLN A 59 -28.00 -6.75 -18.27
C GLN A 59 -28.16 -6.30 -19.71
N TYR A 60 -27.24 -5.50 -20.24
CA TYR A 60 -27.30 -5.06 -21.64
C TYR A 60 -27.23 -6.23 -22.61
N ARG A 61 -26.37 -7.23 -22.34
CA ARG A 61 -26.28 -8.44 -23.16
C ARG A 61 -27.59 -9.23 -23.18
N VAL A 62 -28.19 -9.48 -22.01
CA VAL A 62 -29.48 -10.19 -21.93
C VAL A 62 -30.58 -9.40 -22.64
N LYS A 63 -30.65 -8.08 -22.42
CA LYS A 63 -31.59 -7.16 -23.07
C LYS A 63 -31.45 -7.19 -24.60
N ALA A 64 -30.22 -7.13 -25.11
CA ALA A 64 -29.92 -7.20 -26.54
C ALA A 64 -30.30 -8.55 -27.14
N ASN A 65 -29.94 -9.66 -26.50
CA ASN A 65 -30.26 -11.00 -26.97
C ASN A 65 -31.78 -11.26 -27.01
N ILE A 66 -32.53 -10.76 -26.03
CA ILE A 66 -33.99 -10.87 -26.06
C ILE A 66 -34.59 -10.09 -27.23
N ARG A 67 -34.06 -8.90 -27.54
CA ARG A 67 -34.48 -8.15 -28.72
C ARG A 67 -34.11 -8.85 -30.02
N ALA A 68 -32.91 -9.43 -30.10
CA ALA A 68 -32.50 -10.24 -31.24
C ALA A 68 -33.43 -11.43 -31.44
N HIS A 69 -33.82 -12.12 -30.36
CA HIS A 69 -34.75 -13.25 -30.39
C HIS A 69 -36.14 -12.89 -30.98
N LEU A 70 -36.58 -11.64 -30.82
CA LEU A 70 -37.88 -11.17 -31.36
C LEU A 70 -37.80 -10.81 -32.84
N ILE A 71 -36.61 -10.45 -33.32
CA ILE A 71 -36.36 -10.03 -34.70
C ILE A 71 -36.04 -11.26 -35.56
N ASP A 72 -35.33 -12.23 -34.98
CA ASP A 72 -34.95 -13.45 -35.68
C ASP A 72 -36.19 -14.23 -36.16
N ARG A 73 -36.01 -14.90 -37.30
CA ARG A 73 -37.01 -15.72 -37.97
C ARG A 73 -36.50 -17.14 -38.19
N ASP A 74 -35.22 -17.41 -37.96
CA ASP A 74 -34.64 -18.74 -38.01
C ASP A 74 -34.75 -19.46 -36.65
N ALA A 75 -35.19 -20.72 -36.68
CA ALA A 75 -35.41 -21.52 -35.48
C ALA A 75 -34.08 -21.96 -34.83
N ASN A 76 -33.04 -22.21 -35.62
CA ASN A 76 -31.74 -22.62 -35.08
C ASN A 76 -31.06 -21.44 -34.38
N SER A 77 -31.05 -20.27 -35.02
CA SER A 77 -30.54 -19.03 -34.42
C SER A 77 -31.29 -18.66 -33.13
N ALA A 78 -32.61 -18.87 -33.06
CA ALA A 78 -33.38 -18.65 -31.84
C ALA A 78 -32.83 -19.45 -30.64
N ILE A 79 -32.50 -20.74 -30.83
CA ILE A 79 -31.95 -21.62 -29.77
C ILE A 79 -30.59 -21.11 -29.27
N GLU A 80 -29.72 -20.64 -30.17
CA GLU A 80 -28.42 -20.07 -29.82
C GLU A 80 -28.58 -18.78 -29.00
N ILE A 81 -29.55 -17.94 -29.37
CA ILE A 81 -29.89 -16.72 -28.65
C ILE A 81 -30.44 -17.07 -27.26
N GLU A 82 -31.34 -18.07 -27.14
CA GLU A 82 -31.85 -18.51 -25.84
C GLU A 82 -30.72 -19.01 -24.93
N THR A 83 -29.79 -19.77 -25.48
CA THR A 83 -28.59 -20.25 -24.76
C THR A 83 -27.78 -19.06 -24.24
N SER A 84 -27.51 -18.09 -25.10
CA SER A 84 -26.79 -16.85 -24.75
C SER A 84 -27.52 -16.03 -23.67
N VAL A 85 -28.86 -16.00 -23.70
CA VAL A 85 -29.67 -15.38 -22.63
C VAL A 85 -29.48 -16.12 -21.31
N GLN A 86 -29.51 -17.46 -21.30
CA GLN A 86 -29.32 -18.22 -20.06
C GLN A 86 -27.91 -18.06 -19.49
N GLU A 87 -26.88 -18.08 -20.32
CA GLU A 87 -25.51 -17.82 -19.91
C GLU A 87 -25.36 -16.44 -19.28
N GLY A 88 -25.87 -15.39 -19.94
CA GLY A 88 -25.88 -14.03 -19.39
C GLY A 88 -26.59 -13.97 -18.04
N ARG A 89 -27.70 -14.69 -17.87
CA ARG A 89 -28.42 -14.78 -16.59
C ARG A 89 -27.64 -15.53 -15.52
N ILE A 90 -26.87 -16.57 -15.88
CA ILE A 90 -25.99 -17.29 -14.94
C ILE A 90 -24.89 -16.35 -14.44
N VAL A 91 -24.22 -15.65 -15.36
CA VAL A 91 -23.17 -14.68 -15.03
C VAL A 91 -23.70 -13.61 -14.07
N GLN A 92 -24.87 -13.04 -14.36
CA GLN A 92 -25.51 -12.07 -13.46
C GLN A 92 -25.82 -12.65 -12.07
N ARG A 93 -26.32 -13.90 -11.98
CA ARG A 93 -26.59 -14.53 -10.67
C ARG A 93 -25.32 -14.74 -9.86
N ARG A 94 -24.24 -15.17 -10.52
CA ARG A 94 -22.94 -15.37 -9.86
C ARG A 94 -22.39 -14.06 -9.35
N ALA A 95 -22.32 -13.03 -10.20
CA ALA A 95 -21.85 -11.70 -9.79
C ALA A 95 -22.67 -11.12 -8.63
N LEU A 96 -24.00 -11.28 -8.68
CA LEU A 96 -24.90 -10.84 -7.61
C LEU A 96 -24.70 -11.64 -6.31
N ALA A 97 -24.45 -12.94 -6.39
CA ALA A 97 -24.17 -13.78 -5.22
C ALA A 97 -22.82 -13.43 -4.58
N GLU A 98 -21.79 -13.23 -5.41
CA GLU A 98 -20.46 -12.79 -4.96
C GLU A 98 -20.51 -11.42 -4.29
N LEU A 99 -21.23 -10.46 -4.88
CA LEU A 99 -21.45 -9.15 -4.26
C LEU A 99 -22.11 -9.28 -2.89
N ARG A 100 -23.13 -10.13 -2.76
CA ARG A 100 -23.86 -10.40 -1.50
C ARG A 100 -23.05 -11.12 -0.44
N ALA A 101 -22.10 -11.96 -0.84
CA ALA A 101 -21.23 -12.66 0.09
C ALA A 101 -20.14 -11.75 0.70
N GLY A 102 -19.74 -10.71 -0.03
CA GLY A 102 -18.78 -9.73 0.46
C GLY A 102 -19.36 -8.75 1.49
N GLN A 103 -18.47 -8.05 2.20
CA GLN A 103 -18.85 -6.97 3.10
C GLN A 103 -19.49 -5.82 2.31
N GLN A 104 -20.63 -5.36 2.80
CA GLN A 104 -21.44 -4.33 2.16
C GLN A 104 -22.06 -3.39 3.18
N ASP A 105 -22.17 -2.13 2.78
CA ASP A 105 -22.93 -1.13 3.51
C ASP A 105 -24.44 -1.26 3.23
N GLN A 106 -25.23 -0.53 4.00
CA GLN A 106 -26.68 -0.54 3.90
C GLN A 106 -27.16 -0.15 2.49
N GLU A 107 -26.53 0.86 1.88
CA GLU A 107 -26.90 1.33 0.54
C GLU A 107 -26.67 0.25 -0.54
N THR A 108 -25.52 -0.43 -0.50
CA THR A 108 -25.24 -1.56 -1.40
C THR A 108 -26.26 -2.66 -1.19
N ALA A 109 -26.57 -3.02 0.06
CA ALA A 109 -27.53 -4.07 0.36
C ALA A 109 -28.92 -3.77 -0.22
N ASP A 110 -29.39 -2.53 -0.06
CA ASP A 110 -30.66 -2.05 -0.59
C ASP A 110 -30.69 -2.06 -2.13
N ILE A 111 -29.61 -1.60 -2.77
CA ILE A 111 -29.49 -1.63 -4.24
C ILE A 111 -29.53 -3.06 -4.75
N LEU A 112 -28.77 -3.98 -4.14
CA LEU A 112 -28.72 -5.39 -4.56
C LEU A 112 -30.07 -6.08 -4.37
N HIS A 113 -30.78 -5.80 -3.27
CA HIS A 113 -32.13 -6.28 -3.01
C HIS A 113 -33.09 -5.86 -4.13
N ASN A 114 -33.19 -4.55 -4.38
CA ASN A 114 -34.07 -3.97 -5.39
C ASN A 114 -33.72 -4.46 -6.81
N TYR A 115 -32.41 -4.56 -7.11
CA TYR A 115 -31.92 -5.08 -8.38
C TYR A 115 -32.40 -6.51 -8.62
N ASN A 116 -32.32 -7.38 -7.61
CA ASN A 116 -32.73 -8.77 -7.73
C ASN A 116 -34.24 -8.94 -7.94
N ASP A 117 -35.04 -8.15 -7.23
CA ASP A 117 -36.49 -8.21 -7.35
C ASP A 117 -36.95 -7.73 -8.72
N LEU A 118 -36.39 -6.62 -9.19
CA LEU A 118 -36.70 -6.08 -10.50
C LEU A 118 -36.20 -7.00 -11.63
N ARG A 119 -35.00 -7.58 -11.49
CA ARG A 119 -34.49 -8.61 -12.39
C ARG A 119 -35.45 -9.79 -12.52
N LYS A 120 -35.98 -10.32 -11.41
CA LYS A 120 -36.93 -11.45 -11.43
C LYS A 120 -38.22 -11.09 -12.18
N LYS A 121 -38.75 -9.87 -11.96
CA LYS A 121 -39.93 -9.36 -12.67
C LYS A 121 -39.69 -9.28 -14.19
N ILE A 122 -38.57 -8.68 -14.58
CA ILE A 122 -38.14 -8.57 -15.99
C ILE A 122 -37.99 -9.96 -16.62
N GLN A 123 -37.33 -10.91 -15.93
CA GLN A 123 -37.17 -12.27 -16.43
C GLN A 123 -38.51 -12.97 -16.70
N LYS A 124 -39.49 -12.80 -15.81
CA LYS A 124 -40.82 -13.39 -16.00
C LYS A 124 -41.50 -12.86 -17.26
N VAL A 125 -41.41 -11.55 -17.50
CA VAL A 125 -41.95 -10.89 -18.69
C VAL A 125 -41.21 -11.35 -19.95
N ASN A 126 -39.89 -11.33 -19.91
CA ASN A 126 -39.03 -11.71 -21.03
C ASN A 126 -39.20 -13.18 -21.45
N ASN A 127 -39.35 -14.10 -20.49
CA ASN A 127 -39.61 -15.51 -20.80
C ASN A 127 -40.93 -15.69 -21.55
N ARG A 128 -41.99 -14.96 -21.17
CA ARG A 128 -43.28 -15.05 -21.86
C ARG A 128 -43.19 -14.50 -23.28
N ALA A 129 -42.43 -13.42 -23.48
CA ALA A 129 -42.18 -12.88 -24.81
C ALA A 129 -41.38 -13.84 -25.70
N MET A 130 -40.34 -14.48 -25.16
CA MET A 130 -39.55 -15.48 -25.89
C MET A 130 -40.41 -16.70 -26.30
N ILE A 131 -41.27 -17.20 -25.40
CA ILE A 131 -42.23 -18.28 -25.71
C ILE A 131 -43.17 -17.89 -26.85
N LEU A 132 -43.72 -16.67 -26.83
CA LEU A 132 -44.59 -16.18 -27.92
C LEU A 132 -43.83 -16.05 -29.25
N SER A 133 -42.57 -15.60 -29.19
CA SER A 133 -41.70 -15.48 -30.35
C SER A 133 -41.39 -16.84 -30.98
N LEU A 134 -41.02 -17.83 -30.16
CA LEU A 134 -40.82 -19.23 -30.60
C LEU A 134 -42.10 -19.84 -31.18
N GLY A 135 -43.27 -19.47 -30.65
CA GLY A 135 -44.58 -19.88 -31.17
C GLY A 135 -44.98 -19.23 -32.50
N GLY A 136 -44.05 -18.57 -33.20
CA GLY A 136 -44.30 -17.91 -34.49
C GLY A 136 -45.09 -16.60 -34.38
N LYS A 137 -45.14 -15.98 -33.20
CA LYS A 137 -45.91 -14.74 -32.94
C LYS A 137 -45.01 -13.61 -32.40
N PRO A 138 -43.94 -13.22 -33.10
CA PRO A 138 -42.99 -12.20 -32.66
C PRO A 138 -43.62 -10.82 -32.48
N ASP A 139 -44.61 -10.45 -33.31
CA ASP A 139 -45.30 -9.16 -33.20
C ASP A 139 -46.14 -9.08 -31.91
N GLN A 140 -46.81 -10.19 -31.56
CA GLN A 140 -47.57 -10.27 -30.29
C GLN A 140 -46.62 -10.24 -29.08
N ALA A 141 -45.44 -10.88 -29.20
CA ALA A 141 -44.41 -10.80 -28.17
C ALA A 141 -43.91 -9.36 -27.97
N ALA A 142 -43.68 -8.61 -29.05
CA ALA A 142 -43.27 -7.21 -28.98
C ALA A 142 -44.34 -6.30 -28.35
N VAL A 143 -45.61 -6.48 -28.72
CA VAL A 143 -46.74 -5.77 -28.10
C VAL A 143 -46.81 -6.09 -26.60
N MET A 144 -46.69 -7.35 -26.22
CA MET A 144 -46.69 -7.77 -24.82
C MET A 144 -45.56 -7.12 -24.00
N LEU A 145 -44.35 -7.05 -24.53
CA LEU A 145 -43.23 -6.39 -23.85
C LEU A 145 -43.47 -4.90 -23.63
N ARG A 146 -44.07 -4.23 -24.62
CA ARG A 146 -44.43 -2.82 -24.53
C ARG A 146 -45.52 -2.58 -23.48
N ASP A 147 -46.59 -3.37 -23.51
CA ASP A 147 -47.75 -3.19 -22.62
C ASP A 147 -47.48 -3.60 -21.18
N SER A 148 -46.54 -4.53 -20.96
CA SER A 148 -46.13 -4.96 -19.62
C SER A 148 -45.23 -3.95 -18.89
N GLY A 149 -44.87 -2.83 -19.52
CA GLY A 149 -43.96 -1.84 -18.96
C GLY A 149 -42.50 -2.34 -18.89
N SER A 150 -42.12 -3.32 -19.73
CA SER A 150 -40.77 -3.91 -19.71
C SER A 150 -39.68 -2.85 -19.85
N ASN A 151 -39.87 -1.87 -20.73
CA ASN A 151 -38.91 -0.78 -20.93
C ASN A 151 -38.68 0.06 -19.66
N GLN A 152 -39.73 0.33 -18.88
CA GLN A 152 -39.61 1.09 -17.63
C GLN A 152 -38.91 0.28 -16.56
N MET A 153 -39.23 -1.02 -16.45
CA MET A 153 -38.52 -1.94 -15.54
C MET A 153 -37.05 -2.06 -15.92
N GLU A 154 -36.73 -2.24 -17.20
CA GLU A 154 -35.34 -2.30 -17.68
C GLU A 154 -34.58 -1.01 -17.38
N SER A 155 -35.19 0.16 -17.59
CA SER A 155 -34.58 1.46 -17.29
C SER A 155 -34.33 1.64 -15.79
N ALA A 156 -35.27 1.21 -14.94
CA ALA A 156 -35.08 1.23 -13.49
C ALA A 156 -33.98 0.26 -13.02
N LEU A 157 -33.84 -0.90 -13.67
CA LEU A 157 -32.77 -1.86 -13.38
C LEU A 157 -31.40 -1.30 -13.82
N GLU A 158 -31.36 -0.59 -14.94
CA GLU A 158 -30.19 0.11 -15.46
C GLU A 158 -29.73 1.19 -14.49
N ALA A 159 -30.65 2.05 -14.03
CA ALA A 159 -30.38 3.06 -13.02
C ALA A 159 -29.85 2.47 -11.70
N LEU A 160 -30.36 1.32 -11.26
CA LEU A 160 -29.83 0.62 -10.07
C LEU A 160 -28.40 0.11 -10.31
N SER A 161 -28.09 -0.39 -11.50
CA SER A 161 -26.75 -0.85 -11.85
C SER A 161 -25.75 0.31 -11.93
N GLU A 162 -26.14 1.41 -12.56
CA GLU A 162 -25.33 2.64 -12.61
C GLU A 162 -25.10 3.22 -11.22
N LYS A 163 -26.15 3.28 -10.39
CA LYS A 163 -26.05 3.69 -8.99
C LYS A 163 -25.07 2.81 -8.22
N LEU A 164 -25.13 1.49 -8.40
CA LEU A 164 -24.20 0.56 -7.75
C LEU A 164 -22.75 0.83 -8.17
N VAL A 165 -22.50 0.98 -9.47
CA VAL A 165 -21.14 1.25 -9.99
C VAL A 165 -20.62 2.58 -9.45
N ALA A 166 -21.43 3.64 -9.51
CA ALA A 166 -21.07 4.96 -8.99
C ALA A 166 -20.75 4.91 -7.49
N HIS A 167 -21.58 4.24 -6.69
CA HIS A 167 -21.38 4.06 -5.26
C HIS A 167 -20.07 3.34 -4.93
N LYS A 168 -19.75 2.28 -5.68
CA LYS A 168 -18.50 1.53 -5.50
C LYS A 168 -17.27 2.30 -5.95
N LEU A 169 -17.37 3.11 -7.00
CA LEU A 169 -16.29 4.01 -7.43
C LEU A 169 -16.04 5.11 -6.40
N ASP A 170 -17.09 5.71 -5.85
CA ASP A 170 -16.96 6.72 -4.78
C ASP A 170 -16.34 6.13 -3.52
N THR A 171 -16.78 4.95 -3.11
CA THR A 171 -16.17 4.21 -1.98
C THR A 171 -14.68 3.94 -2.23
N LEU A 172 -14.31 3.51 -3.45
CA LEU A 172 -12.92 3.27 -3.83
C LEU A 172 -12.08 4.55 -3.79
N GLU A 173 -12.63 5.68 -4.24
CA GLU A 173 -11.96 6.98 -4.19
C GLU A 173 -11.74 7.46 -2.75
N GLN A 174 -12.73 7.27 -1.87
CA GLN A 174 -12.59 7.58 -0.44
C GLN A 174 -11.49 6.75 0.23
N VAL A 175 -11.45 5.43 -0.04
CA VAL A 175 -10.41 4.54 0.50
C VAL A 175 -9.02 4.91 -0.02
N LYS A 176 -8.92 5.29 -1.30
CA LYS A 176 -7.68 5.79 -1.88
C LYS A 176 -7.24 7.10 -1.20
N ALA A 177 -8.14 8.07 -1.05
CA ALA A 177 -7.84 9.35 -0.42
C ALA A 177 -7.40 9.19 1.05
N ALA A 178 -8.05 8.30 1.80
CA ALA A 178 -7.65 7.94 3.16
C ALA A 178 -6.24 7.30 3.19
N SER A 179 -5.93 6.43 2.21
CA SER A 179 -4.61 5.81 2.08
C SER A 179 -3.51 6.83 1.75
N ASP A 180 -3.78 7.80 0.87
CA ASP A 180 -2.86 8.88 0.55
C ASP A 180 -2.59 9.79 1.76
N ALA A 181 -3.61 10.08 2.56
CA ALA A 181 -3.47 10.86 3.79
C ALA A 181 -2.60 10.13 4.84
N ASP A 182 -2.83 8.84 5.01
CA ASP A 182 -2.06 8.01 5.95
C ASP A 182 -0.60 7.84 5.50
N PHE A 183 -0.35 7.74 4.19
CA PHE A 183 0.99 7.74 3.63
C PHE A 183 1.74 9.05 3.96
N ARG A 184 1.11 10.21 3.73
CA ARG A 184 1.72 11.52 4.06
C ARG A 184 2.07 11.64 5.55
N SER A 185 1.16 11.23 6.43
CA SER A 185 1.40 11.22 7.87
C SER A 185 2.59 10.33 8.23
N SER A 186 2.68 9.14 7.64
CA SER A 186 3.75 8.18 7.87
C SER A 186 5.12 8.69 7.40
N VAL A 187 5.16 9.36 6.24
CA VAL A 187 6.39 9.99 5.73
C VAL A 187 6.87 11.11 6.67
N VAL A 188 5.97 11.95 7.18
CA VAL A 188 6.33 13.00 8.15
C VAL A 188 6.94 12.39 9.42
N VAL A 189 6.32 11.34 9.97
CA VAL A 189 6.86 10.64 11.15
C VAL A 189 8.24 10.03 10.85
N LEU A 190 8.41 9.39 9.69
CA LEU A 190 9.69 8.79 9.30
C LEU A 190 10.79 9.86 9.12
N LEU A 191 10.46 11.01 8.53
CA LEU A 191 11.37 12.15 8.41
C LEU A 191 11.75 12.73 9.77
N LEU A 192 10.82 12.80 10.73
CA LEU A 192 11.11 13.24 12.09
C LEU A 192 12.06 12.27 12.81
N ILE A 193 11.82 10.96 12.70
CA ILE A 193 12.70 9.93 13.29
C ILE A 193 14.08 9.99 12.64
N ALA A 194 14.16 10.06 11.31
CA ALA A 194 15.43 10.16 10.58
C ALA A 194 16.20 11.44 10.94
N GLY A 195 15.51 12.58 11.05
CA GLY A 195 16.10 13.85 11.47
C GLY A 195 16.67 13.79 12.90
N LEU A 196 15.90 13.21 13.84
CA LEU A 196 16.34 13.05 15.22
C LEU A 196 17.55 12.10 15.34
N ALA A 197 17.52 10.99 14.61
CA ALA A 197 18.64 10.04 14.54
C ALA A 197 19.90 10.68 13.94
N GLY A 198 19.76 11.48 12.88
CA GLY A 198 20.86 12.23 12.28
C GLY A 198 21.47 13.27 13.23
N LEU A 199 20.64 13.96 14.01
CA LEU A 199 21.08 14.94 15.00
C LEU A 199 21.85 14.27 16.15
N ILE A 200 21.31 13.19 16.71
CA ILE A 200 21.97 12.41 17.76
C ILE A 200 23.29 11.81 17.25
N GLY A 201 23.30 11.25 16.04
CA GLY A 201 24.50 10.72 15.39
C GLY A 201 25.58 11.78 15.23
N SER A 202 25.21 12.99 14.80
CA SER A 202 26.13 14.12 14.63
C SER A 202 26.73 14.56 15.97
N VAL A 203 25.91 14.69 17.01
CA VAL A 203 26.37 15.04 18.37
C VAL A 203 27.34 13.98 18.91
N ALA A 204 27.01 12.70 18.72
CA ALA A 204 27.87 11.59 19.13
C ALA A 204 29.22 11.60 18.38
N ALA A 205 29.21 11.82 17.06
CA ALA A 205 30.41 11.88 16.24
C ALA A 205 31.35 13.02 16.67
N ILE A 206 30.80 14.22 16.89
CA ILE A 206 31.56 15.38 17.39
C ILE A 206 32.15 15.08 18.77
N TRP A 207 31.34 14.50 19.67
CA TRP A 207 31.77 14.15 21.03
C TRP A 207 32.94 13.16 21.04
N ILE A 208 32.87 12.11 20.22
CA ILE A 208 33.93 11.11 20.08
C ILE A 208 35.20 11.73 19.53
N THR A 209 35.09 12.53 18.46
CA THR A 209 36.22 13.19 17.81
C THR A 209 36.98 14.10 18.79
N LEU A 210 36.24 14.91 19.56
CA LEU A 210 36.83 15.78 20.59
C LEU A 210 37.42 14.98 21.77
N SER A 211 36.77 13.90 22.19
CA SER A 211 37.24 13.05 23.29
C SER A 211 38.56 12.35 22.94
N ILE A 212 38.66 11.75 21.74
CA ILE A 212 39.87 11.06 21.27
C ILE A 212 40.99 12.08 21.04
N GLY A 213 40.70 13.19 20.35
CA GLY A 213 41.69 14.22 20.07
C GLY A 213 42.30 14.86 21.33
N ARG A 214 41.53 14.95 22.43
CA ARG A 214 42.05 15.40 23.73
C ARG A 214 42.85 14.30 24.46
N GLY A 215 42.41 13.05 24.38
CA GLY A 215 43.12 11.90 24.98
C GLY A 215 44.50 11.68 24.36
N LEU A 216 44.58 11.69 23.03
CA LEU A 216 45.82 11.48 22.29
C LEU A 216 46.84 12.61 22.55
N ARG A 217 46.38 13.87 22.59
CA ARG A 217 47.23 15.03 22.92
C ARG A 217 47.87 14.93 24.31
N ARG A 218 47.15 14.41 25.31
CA ARG A 218 47.70 14.20 26.67
C ARG A 218 48.75 13.10 26.70
N ALA A 219 48.51 11.99 25.99
CA ALA A 219 49.49 10.90 25.88
C ALA A 219 50.78 11.36 25.18
N LEU A 220 50.65 12.11 24.07
CA LEU A 220 51.78 12.74 23.37
C LEU A 220 52.54 13.74 24.25
N ALA A 221 51.84 14.53 25.07
CA ALA A 221 52.48 15.47 26.00
C ALA A 221 53.30 14.75 27.08
N LEU A 222 52.80 13.62 27.61
CA LEU A 222 53.53 12.77 28.56
C LEU A 222 54.74 12.11 27.91
N ALA A 223 54.58 11.54 26.70
CA ALA A 223 55.68 10.95 25.95
C ALA A 223 56.77 11.99 25.64
N ARG A 224 56.40 13.21 25.25
CA ARG A 224 57.34 14.33 25.07
C ARG A 224 58.05 14.72 26.36
N ARG A 225 57.35 14.76 27.51
CA ARG A 225 57.99 15.04 28.81
C ARG A 225 59.00 13.97 29.20
N VAL A 226 58.71 12.69 28.97
CA VAL A 226 59.65 11.59 29.24
C VAL A 226 60.85 11.63 28.28
N ALA A 227 60.61 11.92 26.99
CA ALA A 227 61.67 12.08 26.00
C ALA A 227 62.62 13.25 26.35
N ILE A 228 62.07 14.39 26.78
CA ILE A 228 62.85 15.55 27.23
C ILE A 228 63.61 15.23 28.53
N PHE A 229 63.00 14.51 29.47
CA PHE A 229 63.65 14.13 30.74
C PHE A 229 64.83 13.18 30.50
N ARG A 230 64.70 12.23 29.56
CA ARG A 230 65.77 11.28 29.22
C ARG A 230 66.86 11.89 28.31
N GLY A 231 66.60 13.06 27.72
CA GLY A 231 67.53 13.80 26.86
C GLY A 231 68.45 14.79 27.58
N ARG A 232 68.49 14.86 28.93
CA ARG A 232 69.54 15.64 29.61
C ARG A 232 70.87 14.88 29.53
N PRO A 233 71.90 15.36 28.81
CA PRO A 233 73.23 14.78 28.94
C PRO A 233 73.63 14.91 30.41
N LYS A 234 73.97 13.78 31.03
CA LYS A 234 74.69 13.78 32.31
C LYS A 234 76.05 14.42 32.05
N CYS A 235 76.14 15.75 32.10
CA CYS A 235 77.40 16.42 32.32
C CYS A 235 77.86 16.02 33.72
N ARG A 236 78.65 14.93 33.78
CA ARG A 236 79.40 14.54 34.95
C ARG A 236 80.50 15.60 35.14
N ALA A 237 80.15 16.70 35.79
CA ALA A 237 81.12 17.60 36.38
C ALA A 237 81.75 16.87 37.57
N MET A 238 82.87 16.18 37.31
CA MET A 238 83.74 15.67 38.36
C MET A 238 84.84 16.71 38.57
N THR A 239 84.50 17.74 39.33
CA THR A 239 85.44 18.76 39.80
C THR A 239 86.15 18.26 41.05
N ASN A 240 87.47 18.44 41.04
CA ASN A 240 88.39 18.66 42.17
C ASN A 240 89.17 17.44 42.69
N TRP A 241 90.47 17.35 42.34
CA TRP A 241 91.64 17.58 43.23
C TRP A 241 92.99 17.48 42.45
N PRO A 242 94.13 17.98 42.96
CA PRO A 242 94.96 18.98 42.28
C PRO A 242 96.27 18.49 41.62
N ASN A 243 96.82 19.35 40.76
CA ASN A 243 98.23 19.51 40.35
C ASN A 243 98.99 18.30 39.75
N PHE A 244 99.11 18.27 38.41
CA PHE A 244 100.39 18.39 37.68
C PHE A 244 100.16 18.36 36.15
N TRP A 245 100.55 19.46 35.47
CA TRP A 245 100.97 19.62 34.07
C TRP A 245 100.07 19.21 32.86
N SER A 246 99.75 20.27 32.10
CA SER A 246 99.67 20.35 30.62
C SER A 246 98.39 19.97 29.86
N PRO A 247 98.16 20.59 28.67
CA PRO A 247 96.84 21.03 28.23
C PRO A 247 96.30 20.23 27.04
N ALA A 248 94.98 20.02 27.02
CA ALA A 248 94.23 19.86 25.77
C ALA A 248 92.71 19.96 26.04
N THR A 249 92.12 21.11 25.69
CA THR A 249 90.77 21.19 25.10
C THR A 249 90.79 20.62 23.68
N PRO A 250 89.66 20.34 22.97
CA PRO A 250 88.25 20.63 23.30
C PRO A 250 87.24 19.47 23.03
N CYS A 251 85.99 19.74 23.44
CA CYS A 251 84.68 19.30 22.90
C CYS A 251 84.48 17.85 22.42
#